data_AF-A0AAD8J933-F1
#
_entry.id   AF-A0AAD8J933-F1
#
_cell.length_a   1.000
_cell.length_b   1.000
_cell.length_c   1.000
_cell.angle_alpha   90.00
_cell.angle_beta   90.00
_cell.angle_gamma   90.00
#
_symmetry.space_group_name_H-M   'P 1'
#
loop_
_entity.id
_entity.type
_entity.pdbx_description
1 polymer ?
#
loop_
_entity_poly.entity_id
_entity_poly.type
_entity_poly.pdbx_seq_one_letter_code
_entity_poly.pdbx_strand_id
1 'polypeptide(L)'
;MDAMSPVSDLEKVNKATVDGLYKALASGDTKRVAAIVGNDIEWWFHGPPKCHHMMRVLTGESSYNEFKFEPRSITAVGDRIIVEGYEGASVYWVHVWTVNNGAVTQFREYFNTWLTVKELRPLSRMVRHHGSTLWRSQPRDLFKRSLPALMLAM
;
A
#
# COMPACT_ATOMS: atom_id res chain seq x y z
N MET A 1 7.29 -24.86 20.26
CA MET A 1 7.78 -24.67 18.89
C MET A 1 6.54 -24.37 18.05
N ASP A 2 6.22 -23.09 17.90
CA ASP A 2 5.01 -22.67 17.21
C ASP A 2 5.19 -22.90 15.70
N ALA A 3 4.39 -23.81 15.15
CA ALA A 3 4.27 -23.97 13.71
C ALA A 3 3.65 -22.68 13.15
N MET A 4 4.49 -21.82 12.55
CA MET A 4 4.02 -20.63 11.83
C MET A 4 3.02 -21.08 10.75
N SER A 5 1.83 -20.47 10.75
CA SER A 5 0.76 -20.81 9.82
C SER A 5 1.15 -20.48 8.37
N PRO A 6 0.68 -21.23 7.36
CA PRO A 6 0.99 -20.99 5.94
C PRO A 6 0.58 -19.59 5.45
N VAL A 7 -0.42 -18.97 6.09
CA VAL A 7 -0.82 -17.58 5.83
C VAL A 7 0.31 -16.61 6.15
N SER A 8 1.00 -16.80 7.28
CA SER A 8 2.10 -15.93 7.69
C SER A 8 3.34 -16.03 6.78
N ASP A 9 3.53 -17.17 6.11
CA ASP A 9 4.63 -17.34 5.17
C ASP A 9 4.33 -16.69 3.82
N LEU A 10 3.08 -16.79 3.33
CA LEU A 10 2.65 -16.04 2.16
C LEU A 10 2.72 -14.52 2.40
N GLU A 11 2.30 -14.05 3.57
CA GLU A 11 2.42 -12.63 3.95
C GLU A 11 3.88 -12.13 3.92
N LYS A 12 4.84 -12.95 4.39
CA LYS A 12 6.27 -12.63 4.31
C LYS A 12 6.76 -12.58 2.87
N VAL A 13 6.35 -13.54 2.03
CA VAL A 13 6.70 -13.57 0.61
C VAL A 13 6.15 -12.34 -0.11
N ASN A 14 4.85 -12.04 0.06
CA ASN A 14 4.21 -10.88 -0.55
C ASN A 14 4.86 -9.58 -0.09
N LYS A 15 5.18 -9.47 1.21
CA LYS A 15 5.92 -8.33 1.75
C LYS A 15 7.30 -8.19 1.11
N ALA A 16 8.04 -9.29 0.93
CA ALA A 16 9.34 -9.28 0.28
C ALA A 16 9.24 -8.90 -1.21
N THR A 17 8.19 -9.35 -1.92
CA THR A 17 7.91 -8.96 -3.31
C THR A 17 7.71 -7.44 -3.41
N VAL A 18 6.87 -6.86 -2.55
CA VAL A 18 6.60 -5.42 -2.57
C VAL A 18 7.80 -4.61 -2.09
N ASP A 19 8.54 -5.06 -1.07
CA ASP A 19 9.83 -4.43 -0.70
C ASP A 19 10.82 -4.43 -1.88
N GLY A 20 10.88 -5.53 -2.63
CA GLY A 20 11.64 -5.65 -3.87
C GLY A 20 11.18 -4.68 -4.96
N LEU A 21 9.87 -4.43 -5.08
CA LEU A 21 9.30 -3.43 -5.99
C LEU A 21 9.78 -2.02 -5.64
N TYR A 22 9.74 -1.61 -4.38
CA TYR A 22 10.23 -0.28 -3.96
C TYR A 22 11.74 -0.12 -4.20
N LYS A 23 12.54 -1.16 -3.97
CA LYS A 23 13.97 -1.15 -4.29
C LYS A 23 14.21 -0.96 -5.80
N ALA A 24 13.45 -1.66 -6.64
CA ALA A 24 13.53 -1.54 -8.09
C ALA A 24 13.13 -0.14 -8.57
N LEU A 25 12.05 0.43 -8.01
CA LEU A 25 11.62 1.80 -8.27
C LEU A 25 12.72 2.81 -7.91
N ALA A 26 13.33 2.66 -6.72
CA ALA A 26 14.38 3.56 -6.26
C ALA A 26 15.65 3.52 -7.12
N SER A 27 15.94 2.40 -7.79
CA SER A 27 17.07 2.26 -8.71
C SER A 27 16.72 2.46 -10.19
N GLY A 28 15.46 2.76 -10.52
CA GLY A 28 14.99 2.86 -11.90
C GLY A 28 15.06 1.54 -12.69
N ASP A 29 15.02 0.38 -12.02
CA ASP A 29 15.06 -0.94 -12.65
C ASP A 29 13.68 -1.30 -13.23
N THR A 30 13.37 -0.74 -14.39
CA THR A 30 12.09 -0.90 -15.08
C THR A 30 11.78 -2.35 -15.43
N LYS A 31 12.79 -3.19 -15.70
CA LYS A 31 12.62 -4.61 -15.99
C LYS A 31 12.10 -5.36 -14.76
N ARG A 32 12.69 -5.10 -13.59
CA ARG A 32 12.26 -5.72 -12.35
C ARG A 32 10.90 -5.20 -11.89
N VAL A 33 10.61 -3.91 -12.09
CA VAL A 33 9.28 -3.35 -11.86
C VAL A 33 8.23 -4.07 -12.71
N ALA A 34 8.45 -4.17 -14.02
CA ALA A 34 7.52 -4.84 -14.93
C ALA A 34 7.36 -6.35 -14.67
N ALA A 35 8.36 -7.01 -14.07
CA ALA A 35 8.25 -8.41 -13.67
C ALA A 35 7.35 -8.63 -12.44
N ILE A 36 7.19 -7.61 -11.60
CA ILE A 36 6.40 -7.66 -10.36
C ILE A 36 4.99 -7.11 -10.60
N VAL A 37 4.88 -6.02 -11.35
CA VAL A 37 3.62 -5.35 -11.67
C VAL A 37 2.98 -6.06 -12.85
N GLY A 38 1.83 -6.70 -12.63
CA GLY A 38 1.09 -7.36 -13.70
C GLY A 38 0.67 -6.37 -14.79
N ASN A 39 0.57 -6.85 -16.03
CA ASN A 39 0.19 -6.02 -17.18
C ASN A 39 -1.22 -5.43 -17.04
N ASP A 40 -2.14 -6.15 -16.38
CA ASP A 40 -3.54 -5.78 -16.21
C ASP A 40 -3.82 -5.38 -14.75
N ILE A 41 -3.08 -4.38 -14.26
CA ILE A 41 -3.27 -3.88 -12.89
C ILE A 41 -4.52 -3.00 -12.79
N GLU A 42 -5.40 -3.30 -11.84
CA GLU A 42 -6.52 -2.43 -11.49
C GLU A 42 -6.05 -1.31 -10.55
N TRP A 43 -6.39 -0.06 -10.89
CA TRP A 43 -5.84 1.12 -10.23
C TRP A 43 -6.90 2.01 -9.60
N TRP A 44 -6.64 2.49 -8.38
CA TRP A 44 -7.40 3.56 -7.75
C TRP A 44 -6.49 4.62 -7.16
N PHE A 45 -6.96 5.85 -7.18
CA PHE A 45 -6.29 6.98 -6.59
C PHE A 45 -7.24 7.79 -5.72
N HIS A 46 -6.74 8.25 -4.58
CA HIS A 46 -7.36 9.28 -3.78
C HIS A 46 -6.31 10.28 -3.28
N GLY A 47 -6.51 11.55 -3.59
CA GLY A 47 -5.59 12.62 -3.19
C GLY A 47 -5.75 13.86 -4.07
N PRO A 48 -4.83 14.82 -3.96
CA PRO A 48 -4.84 16.01 -4.82
C PRO A 48 -4.68 15.65 -6.31
N PRO A 49 -5.33 16.35 -7.26
CA PRO A 49 -5.36 16.00 -8.70
C PRO A 49 -4.02 15.93 -9.45
N LYS A 50 -2.90 16.22 -8.79
CA LYS A 50 -1.54 16.21 -9.37
C LYS A 50 -0.59 15.23 -8.68
N CYS A 51 -1.08 14.45 -7.73
CA CYS A 51 -0.26 13.57 -6.90
C CYS A 51 -0.28 12.11 -7.35
N HIS A 52 -0.64 11.81 -8.60
CA HIS A 52 -0.62 10.45 -9.19
C HIS A 52 0.80 9.96 -9.48
N HIS A 53 1.70 10.03 -8.49
CA HIS A 53 3.14 9.87 -8.69
C HIS A 53 3.51 8.43 -9.09
N MET A 54 2.97 7.40 -8.41
CA MET A 54 3.35 6.02 -8.73
C MET A 54 2.85 5.63 -10.11
N MET A 55 1.63 6.03 -10.45
CA MET A 55 1.05 5.78 -11.78
C MET A 55 1.99 6.33 -12.86
N ARG A 56 2.36 7.61 -12.77
CA ARG A 56 3.22 8.27 -13.77
C ARG A 56 4.58 7.59 -13.91
N VAL A 57 5.15 7.09 -12.82
CA VAL A 57 6.41 6.32 -12.88
C VAL A 57 6.19 4.96 -13.57
N LEU A 58 5.11 4.24 -13.25
CA LEU A 58 4.83 2.92 -13.83
C LEU A 58 4.48 2.98 -15.32
N THR A 59 3.86 4.06 -15.80
CA THR A 59 3.55 4.25 -17.22
C THR A 59 4.66 4.94 -18.01
N GLY A 60 5.72 5.40 -17.34
CA GLY A 60 6.83 6.14 -17.95
C GLY A 60 6.52 7.61 -18.27
N GLU A 61 5.42 8.16 -17.76
CA GLU A 61 5.09 9.59 -17.85
C GLU A 61 5.94 10.49 -16.93
N SER A 62 6.62 9.90 -15.95
CA SER A 62 7.60 10.59 -15.10
C SER A 62 8.85 9.76 -14.90
N SER A 63 9.97 10.43 -14.69
CA SER A 63 11.22 9.77 -14.29
C SER A 63 11.10 9.21 -12.86
N TYR A 64 11.76 8.08 -12.59
CA TYR A 64 11.77 7.43 -11.27
C TYR A 64 12.35 8.29 -10.14
N ASN A 65 13.06 9.37 -10.47
CA ASN A 65 13.66 10.30 -9.53
C ASN A 65 12.89 11.62 -9.35
N GLU A 66 11.76 11.81 -10.05
CA GLU A 66 10.88 12.99 -9.90
C GLU A 66 10.16 12.98 -8.55
N PHE A 67 9.75 11.80 -8.09
CA PHE A 67 9.17 11.58 -6.77
C PHE A 67 9.87 10.41 -6.06
N LYS A 68 10.32 10.61 -4.83
CA LYS A 68 10.99 9.56 -4.05
C LYS A 68 10.02 8.77 -3.19
N PHE A 69 9.75 7.53 -3.58
CA PHE A 69 9.03 6.59 -2.73
C PHE A 69 9.95 5.99 -1.67
N GLU A 70 9.96 6.60 -0.48
CA GLU A 70 10.67 6.07 0.71
C GLU A 70 9.70 5.40 1.70
N PRO A 71 9.54 4.07 1.68
CA PRO A 71 8.76 3.35 2.68
C PRO A 71 9.26 3.60 4.10
N ARG A 72 8.33 3.85 5.02
CA ARG A 72 8.58 3.93 6.46
C ARG A 72 8.02 2.73 7.20
N SER A 73 6.88 2.22 6.76
CA SER A 73 6.34 0.95 7.23
C SER A 73 5.82 0.12 6.05
N ILE A 74 6.00 -1.19 6.14
CA ILE A 74 5.46 -2.18 5.20
C ILE A 74 4.78 -3.25 6.05
N THR A 75 3.45 -3.33 5.93
CA THR A 75 2.61 -4.25 6.72
C THR A 75 1.84 -5.16 5.79
N ALA A 76 1.91 -6.47 6.04
CA ALA A 76 1.07 -7.45 5.36
C ALA A 76 -0.24 -7.62 6.11
N VAL A 77 -1.34 -7.69 5.35
CA VAL A 77 -2.69 -7.96 5.84
C VAL A 77 -3.34 -8.90 4.82
N GLY A 78 -3.21 -10.21 5.03
CA GLY A 78 -3.66 -11.22 4.08
C GLY A 78 -2.91 -11.14 2.74
N ASP A 79 -3.65 -10.98 1.65
CA ASP A 79 -3.11 -10.82 0.29
C ASP A 79 -2.69 -9.39 -0.04
N ARG A 80 -2.92 -8.43 0.87
CA ARG A 80 -2.58 -7.02 0.65
C ARG A 80 -1.36 -6.58 1.45
N ILE A 81 -0.53 -5.78 0.81
CA ILE A 81 0.61 -5.11 1.42
C ILE A 81 0.33 -3.62 1.48
N ILE A 82 0.29 -3.10 2.71
CA ILE A 82 0.12 -1.68 3.00
C ILE A 82 1.50 -1.07 3.21
N VAL A 83 1.83 -0.08 2.41
CA VAL A 83 3.08 0.66 2.51
C VAL A 83 2.78 2.11 2.80
N GLU A 84 3.40 2.62 3.85
CA GLU A 84 3.23 4.00 4.29
C GLU A 84 4.56 4.72 4.21
N GLY A 85 4.54 5.97 3.75
CA GLY A 85 5.74 6.78 3.68
C GLY A 85 5.46 8.26 3.50
N TYR A 86 6.55 9.00 3.32
CA TYR A 86 6.52 10.44 3.14
C TYR A 86 7.58 10.85 2.13
N GLU A 87 7.29 11.86 1.33
CA GLU A 87 8.32 12.57 0.58
C GLU A 87 8.58 13.92 1.26
N GLY A 88 9.84 14.11 1.68
CA GLY A 88 10.25 15.29 2.45
C GLY A 88 9.42 15.46 3.72
N ALA A 89 9.11 16.72 4.05
CA ALA A 89 8.31 17.07 5.23
C ALA A 89 6.82 17.31 4.91
N SER A 90 6.42 17.23 3.63
CA SER A 90 5.16 17.83 3.16
C SER A 90 4.20 16.86 2.47
N VAL A 91 4.64 15.70 2.02
CA VAL A 91 3.77 14.77 1.31
C VAL A 91 3.66 13.47 2.08
N TYR A 92 2.45 13.14 2.50
CA TYR A 92 2.13 11.84 3.10
C TYR A 92 1.51 10.94 2.05
N TRP A 93 1.85 9.65 2.06
CA TRP A 93 1.23 8.67 1.18
C TRP A 93 1.06 7.30 1.83
N VAL A 94 -0.01 6.60 1.41
CA VAL A 94 -0.27 5.20 1.71
C VAL A 94 -0.59 4.49 0.41
N HIS A 95 0.07 3.37 0.20
CA HIS A 95 -0.04 2.52 -0.98
C HIS A 95 -0.55 1.16 -0.53
N VAL A 96 -1.60 0.66 -1.16
CA VAL A 96 -2.13 -0.69 -0.89
C VAL A 96 -2.00 -1.52 -2.15
N TRP A 97 -1.14 -2.53 -2.09
CA TRP A 97 -0.86 -3.47 -3.16
C TRP A 97 -1.57 -4.79 -2.88
N THR A 98 -2.37 -5.30 -3.81
CA THR A 98 -2.87 -6.69 -3.74
C THR A 98 -1.92 -7.58 -4.54
N VAL A 99 -1.41 -8.63 -3.90
CA VAL A 99 -0.47 -9.58 -4.50
C VAL A 99 -1.14 -10.93 -4.65
N ASN A 100 -1.15 -11.46 -5.86
CA ASN A 100 -1.69 -12.77 -6.19
C ASN A 100 -0.65 -13.55 -7.01
N ASN A 101 -0.30 -14.76 -6.56
CA ASN A 101 0.68 -15.63 -7.21
C ASN A 101 2.01 -14.93 -7.55
N GLY A 102 2.48 -14.07 -6.65
CA GLY A 102 3.75 -13.34 -6.80
C GLY A 102 3.69 -12.11 -7.71
N ALA A 103 2.56 -11.81 -8.34
CA ALA A 103 2.35 -10.60 -9.14
C ALA A 103 1.39 -9.63 -8.44
N VAL A 104 1.62 -8.33 -8.64
CA VAL A 104 0.67 -7.30 -8.23
C VAL A 104 -0.48 -7.26 -9.23
N THR A 105 -1.71 -7.39 -8.73
CA THR A 105 -2.95 -7.36 -9.54
C THR A 105 -3.79 -6.11 -9.30
N GLN A 106 -3.63 -5.46 -8.15
CA GLN A 106 -4.36 -4.24 -7.82
C GLN A 106 -3.46 -3.27 -7.05
N PHE A 107 -3.68 -1.97 -7.28
CA PHE A 107 -3.03 -0.92 -6.54
C PHE A 107 -3.99 0.21 -6.17
N ARG A 108 -3.93 0.65 -4.91
CA ARG A 108 -4.65 1.82 -4.41
C ARG A 108 -3.65 2.81 -3.84
N GLU A 109 -3.68 4.02 -4.37
CA GLU A 109 -2.83 5.14 -3.96
C GLU A 109 -3.63 6.14 -3.14
N TYR A 110 -3.11 6.52 -1.97
CA TYR A 110 -3.71 7.52 -1.09
C TYR A 110 -2.68 8.59 -0.76
N PHE A 111 -2.85 9.80 -1.29
CA PHE A 111 -2.00 10.94 -0.97
C PHE A 111 -2.68 11.89 0.00
N ASN A 112 -1.93 12.37 0.99
CA ASN A 112 -2.39 13.31 2.01
C ASN A 112 -3.75 12.90 2.63
N THR A 113 -3.90 11.61 2.91
CA THR A 113 -5.17 11.00 3.37
C THR A 113 -4.89 9.95 4.41
N TRP A 114 -5.47 10.08 5.59
CA TRP A 114 -5.40 9.05 6.64
C TRP A 114 -6.22 7.84 6.25
N LEU A 115 -5.64 6.64 6.42
CA LEU A 115 -6.28 5.39 6.07
C LEU A 115 -6.42 4.50 7.31
N THR A 116 -7.62 3.98 7.50
CA THR A 116 -7.90 2.91 8.48
C THR A 116 -8.36 1.68 7.73
N VAL A 117 -7.68 0.56 7.93
CA VAL A 117 -8.02 -0.73 7.32
C VAL A 117 -8.77 -1.57 8.34
N LYS A 118 -9.97 -2.03 7.98
CA LYS A 118 -10.82 -2.85 8.86
C LYS A 118 -11.19 -4.17 8.21
N GLU A 119 -11.24 -5.20 9.04
CA GLU A 119 -11.81 -6.50 8.68
C GLU A 119 -13.34 -6.40 8.66
N LEU A 120 -13.99 -6.67 7.52
CA LEU A 120 -15.44 -6.87 7.51
C LEU A 120 -15.75 -8.34 7.77
N ARG A 121 -16.27 -8.66 8.95
CA ARG A 121 -16.82 -10.00 9.20
C ARG A 121 -18.24 -10.06 8.62
N PRO A 122 -18.62 -11.16 7.92
CA PRO A 122 -19.99 -11.38 7.51
C PRO A 122 -20.92 -11.23 8.71
N LEU A 123 -22.00 -10.47 8.53
CA LEU A 123 -22.96 -10.14 9.57
C LEU A 123 -23.80 -11.37 9.96
N SER A 124 -23.21 -12.36 10.63
CA SER A 124 -23.98 -13.41 11.29
C SER A 124 -24.76 -12.76 12.44
N ARG A 125 -26.09 -12.73 12.25
CA ARG A 125 -27.14 -12.11 13.06
C ARG A 125 -26.79 -12.01 14.56
N MET A 126 -26.92 -10.77 15.08
CA MET A 126 -27.14 -10.38 16.48
C MET A 126 -26.01 -9.83 17.35
N VAL A 127 -24.81 -9.54 16.84
CA VAL A 127 -23.90 -8.66 17.59
C VAL A 127 -23.30 -7.61 16.69
N ARG A 128 -23.48 -6.33 17.04
CA ARG A 128 -22.79 -5.18 16.43
C ARG A 128 -21.29 -5.26 16.79
N HIS A 129 -20.58 -6.25 16.28
CA HIS A 129 -19.13 -6.22 16.30
C HIS A 129 -18.68 -5.24 15.23
N HIS A 130 -18.28 -4.04 15.64
CA HIS A 130 -17.47 -3.19 14.78
C HIS A 130 -16.26 -4.01 14.33
N GLY A 131 -16.05 -4.13 13.01
CA GLY A 131 -14.93 -4.88 12.44
C GLY A 131 -13.59 -4.52 13.10
N SER A 132 -12.72 -5.52 13.25
CA SER A 132 -11.36 -5.38 13.81
C SER A 132 -10.59 -4.34 13.00
N THR A 133 -9.88 -3.43 13.66
CA THR A 133 -8.90 -2.59 12.94
C THR A 133 -7.67 -3.45 12.68
N LEU A 134 -7.39 -3.72 11.40
CA LEU A 134 -6.23 -4.50 10.97
C LEU A 134 -4.99 -3.63 10.85
N TRP A 135 -5.17 -2.40 10.38
CA TRP A 135 -4.09 -1.43 10.26
C TRP A 135 -4.64 -0.01 10.31
N ARG A 136 -3.82 0.94 10.73
CA ARG A 136 -4.13 2.37 10.66
C ARG A 136 -2.86 3.14 10.39
N SER A 137 -3.00 4.19 9.59
CA SER A 137 -1.99 5.22 9.41
C SER A 137 -1.32 5.59 10.72
N GLN A 138 0.00 5.74 10.68
CA GLN A 138 0.82 6.20 11.78
C GLN A 138 1.38 7.58 11.39
N PRO A 139 0.61 8.66 11.65
CA PRO A 139 1.14 10.01 11.51
C PRO A 139 2.42 10.13 12.34
N ARG A 140 3.48 10.69 11.75
CA ARG A 140 4.55 11.30 12.56
C ARG A 140 3.98 12.49 13.35
N ASP A 141 4.84 13.33 13.93
CA ASP A 141 4.51 14.63 14.54
C ASP A 141 3.76 15.63 13.62
N LEU A 142 3.34 15.18 12.43
CA LEU A 142 2.36 15.78 11.52
C LEU A 142 0.95 15.92 12.12
N PHE A 143 0.75 15.69 13.43
CA PHE A 143 -0.48 15.99 14.18
C PHE A 143 -1.01 17.43 13.98
N LYS A 144 -0.22 18.33 13.39
CA LYS A 144 -0.63 19.68 13.01
C LYS A 144 -1.42 19.78 11.69
N ARG A 145 -1.62 18.68 10.94
CA ARG A 145 -2.33 18.69 9.66
C ARG A 145 -3.67 17.96 9.76
N SER A 146 -4.75 18.66 9.37
CA SER A 146 -6.06 18.04 9.15
C SER A 146 -6.07 17.44 7.74
N LEU A 147 -6.08 16.11 7.64
CA LEU A 147 -6.20 15.38 6.38
C LEU A 147 -7.53 14.63 6.35
N PRO A 148 -8.13 14.41 5.15
CA PRO A 148 -9.26 13.51 5.00
C PRO A 148 -8.94 12.13 5.59
N ALA A 149 -9.94 11.49 6.20
CA ALA A 149 -9.81 10.14 6.72
C ALA A 149 -10.72 9.19 5.94
N LEU A 150 -10.14 8.09 5.44
CA LEU A 150 -10.84 7.04 4.72
C LEU A 150 -10.72 5.71 5.44
N MET A 151 -11.73 4.87 5.22
CA MET A 151 -11.75 3.50 5.69
C MET A 151 -11.69 2.56 4.49
N LEU A 152 -10.71 1.65 4.49
CA LEU A 152 -10.66 0.55 3.55
C LEU A 152 -11.16 -0.71 4.24
N ALA A 153 -12.25 -1.25 3.72
CA ALA A 153 -12.74 -2.56 4.09
C ALA A 153 -11.92 -3.65 3.40
N MET A 154 -11.57 -4.68 4.17
CA MET A 154 -10.97 -5.94 3.73
C MET A 154 -12.00 -7.05 3.81
#